data_AF-A0A970J9A7-F1
#
_entry.id   AF-A0A970J9A7-F1
#
_cell.length_a   1.000
_cell.length_b   1.000
_cell.length_c   1.000
_cell.angle_alpha   90.00
_cell.angle_beta   90.00
_cell.angle_gamma   90.00
#
_symmetry.space_group_name_H-M   'P 1'
#
loop_
_entity.id
_entity.type
_entity.pdbx_description
1 polymer ?
#
loop_
_entity_poly.entity_id
_entity_poly.type
_entity_poly.pdbx_seq_one_letter_code
_entity_poly.pdbx_strand_id
1 'polypeptide(L)'
;MMCGWITQEGPQNEIVLSSRVRLARNIVNTPFPSYLSVEEAYNLLNQVETAVNKDGKRSYKLYNMSNMPVLEKQVLLEKHLISPDLAKSVKGAALVSEDGLISIMINEEDHIR
;
A
#
# COMPACT_ATOMS: atom_id res chain seq x y z
N MET A 1 -0.42 -16.33 -11.17
CA MET A 1 0.98 -15.96 -11.45
C MET A 1 1.63 -15.65 -10.11
N MET A 2 2.71 -16.36 -9.73
CA MET A 2 3.39 -16.14 -8.45
C MET A 2 4.00 -14.73 -8.43
N CYS A 3 3.92 -14.06 -7.27
CA CYS A 3 4.36 -12.67 -7.07
C CYS A 3 5.90 -12.59 -7.10
N GLY A 4 6.46 -11.52 -7.67
CA GLY A 4 7.89 -11.44 -8.00
C GLY A 4 8.85 -11.72 -6.84
N TRP A 5 8.49 -11.36 -5.60
CA TRP A 5 9.34 -11.61 -4.42
C TRP A 5 9.48 -13.09 -4.07
N ILE A 6 8.49 -13.92 -4.41
CA ILE A 6 8.48 -15.37 -4.10
C ILE A 6 9.45 -16.12 -5.00
N THR A 7 9.70 -15.60 -6.20
CA THR A 7 10.48 -16.27 -7.25
C THR A 7 11.90 -15.73 -7.41
N GLN A 8 12.26 -14.65 -6.69
CA GLN A 8 13.59 -14.06 -6.78
C GLN A 8 14.55 -14.72 -5.80
N GLU A 9 15.73 -15.10 -6.30
CA GLU A 9 16.81 -15.61 -5.45
C GLU A 9 17.57 -14.45 -4.82
N GLY A 10 17.69 -14.49 -3.49
CA GLY A 10 18.50 -13.58 -2.70
C GLY A 10 19.60 -14.32 -1.93
N PRO A 11 20.52 -13.59 -1.29
CA PRO A 11 21.51 -14.20 -0.40
C PRO A 11 20.83 -15.02 0.71
N GLN A 12 21.34 -16.23 0.99
CA GLN A 12 20.84 -17.10 2.05
C GLN A 12 19.34 -17.47 1.91
N ASN A 13 18.85 -17.64 0.67
CA ASN A 13 17.46 -18.03 0.36
C ASN A 13 17.04 -19.41 0.94
N GLU A 14 17.98 -20.21 1.43
CA GLU A 14 17.72 -21.45 2.17
C GLU A 14 17.19 -21.22 3.61
N ILE A 15 17.40 -20.03 4.18
CA ILE A 15 17.01 -19.68 5.56
C ILE A 15 16.11 -18.45 5.58
N VAL A 16 16.45 -17.41 4.81
CA VAL A 16 15.75 -16.12 4.80
C VAL A 16 14.61 -16.15 3.79
N LEU A 17 13.37 -16.11 4.29
CA LEU A 17 12.17 -16.14 3.45
C LEU A 17 11.94 -14.83 2.68
N SER A 18 12.11 -13.68 3.35
CA SER A 18 11.98 -12.36 2.73
C SER A 18 12.62 -11.28 3.60
N SER A 19 12.94 -10.14 2.97
CA SER A 19 13.36 -8.91 3.66
C SER A 19 12.40 -7.79 3.29
N ARG A 20 12.02 -6.95 4.26
CA ARG A 20 11.06 -5.87 4.05
C ARG A 20 11.50 -4.59 4.75
N VAL A 21 11.47 -3.48 4.02
CA VAL A 21 11.66 -2.12 4.54
C VAL A 21 10.32 -1.38 4.49
N ARG A 22 10.01 -0.60 5.52
CA ARG A 22 8.80 0.22 5.61
C ARG A 22 9.18 1.65 6.01
N LEU A 23 8.59 2.65 5.36
CA LEU A 23 8.90 4.05 5.62
C LEU A 23 7.61 4.82 5.90
N ALA A 24 7.34 5.08 7.17
CA ALA A 24 6.20 5.88 7.60
C ALA A 24 6.45 7.39 7.39
N ARG A 25 5.54 8.10 6.72
CA ARG A 25 5.63 9.54 6.46
C ARG A 25 4.26 10.21 6.55
N ASN A 26 4.27 11.44 7.04
CA ASN A 26 3.11 12.33 7.05
C ASN A 26 3.34 13.56 6.15
N ILE A 27 2.31 13.99 5.45
CA ILE A 27 2.33 15.15 4.56
C ILE A 27 2.16 16.44 5.39
N VAL A 28 2.94 17.46 5.05
CA VAL A 28 2.88 18.78 5.71
C VAL A 28 1.54 19.47 5.44
N ASN A 29 1.05 20.25 6.40
CA ASN A 29 -0.23 20.96 6.31
C ASN A 29 -1.45 20.05 6.11
N THR A 30 -1.34 18.78 6.50
CA THR A 30 -2.46 17.83 6.48
C THR A 30 -2.65 17.25 7.88
N PRO A 31 -3.87 17.27 8.46
CA PRO A 31 -4.15 16.63 9.75
C PRO A 31 -3.83 15.14 9.69
N PHE A 32 -3.46 14.53 10.81
CA PHE A 32 -3.21 13.08 10.86
C PHE A 32 -4.41 12.26 10.36
N PRO A 33 -4.20 11.04 9.82
CA PRO A 33 -5.27 10.23 9.21
C PRO A 33 -6.52 10.03 10.07
N SER A 34 -6.35 9.97 11.40
CA SER A 34 -7.46 9.84 12.36
C SER A 34 -8.42 11.04 12.36
N TYR A 35 -7.94 12.24 12.01
CA TYR A 35 -8.70 13.49 12.00
C TYR A 35 -9.16 13.91 10.60
N LEU A 36 -8.68 13.26 9.54
CA LEU A 36 -9.10 13.58 8.18
C LEU A 36 -10.59 13.27 7.97
N SER A 37 -11.30 14.15 7.28
CA SER A 37 -12.60 13.81 6.70
C SER A 37 -12.44 12.78 5.58
N VAL A 38 -13.55 12.17 5.15
CA VAL A 38 -13.53 11.22 4.03
C VAL A 38 -13.07 11.91 2.74
N GLU A 39 -13.53 13.14 2.49
CA GLU A 39 -13.15 13.93 1.31
C GLU A 39 -11.67 14.29 1.31
N GLU A 40 -11.11 14.73 2.44
CA GLU A 40 -9.68 15.03 2.54
C GLU A 40 -8.82 13.78 2.36
N ALA A 41 -9.24 12.64 2.90
CA ALA A 41 -8.55 11.36 2.71
C ALA A 41 -8.53 10.95 1.23
N TYR A 42 -9.63 11.16 0.50
CA TYR A 42 -9.71 10.94 -0.95
C TYR A 42 -8.82 11.92 -1.73
N ASN A 43 -8.77 13.19 -1.32
CA ASN A 43 -7.90 14.18 -1.96
C ASN A 43 -6.42 13.83 -1.79
N LEU A 44 -6.02 13.40 -0.58
CA LEU A 44 -4.67 12.93 -0.30
C LEU A 44 -4.32 11.70 -1.16
N LEU A 45 -5.24 10.75 -1.27
CA LEU A 45 -5.09 9.58 -2.12
C LEU A 45 -4.82 9.96 -3.58
N ASN A 46 -5.63 10.86 -4.14
CA ASN A 46 -5.45 11.33 -5.53
C ASN A 46 -4.11 12.04 -5.72
N GLN A 47 -3.68 12.83 -4.73
CA GLN A 47 -2.38 13.50 -4.75
C GLN A 47 -1.22 12.50 -4.76
N VAL A 48 -1.28 11.48 -3.91
CA VAL A 48 -0.27 10.41 -3.85
C VAL A 48 -0.25 9.60 -5.14
N GLU A 49 -1.42 9.19 -5.65
CA GLU A 49 -1.52 8.45 -6.91
C GLU A 49 -0.93 9.23 -8.09
N THR A 50 -1.25 10.51 -8.20
CA THR A 50 -0.69 11.38 -9.25
C THR A 50 0.83 11.50 -9.13
N ALA A 51 1.34 11.65 -7.91
CA ALA A 51 2.78 11.76 -7.67
C ALA A 51 3.54 10.46 -8.01
N VAL A 52 2.98 9.31 -7.62
CA VAL A 52 3.58 7.98 -7.88
C VAL A 52 3.61 7.68 -9.38
N ASN A 53 2.54 8.02 -10.11
CA ASN A 53 2.44 7.75 -11.55
C ASN A 53 3.21 8.74 -12.42
N LYS A 54 3.67 9.88 -11.87
CA LYS A 54 4.38 10.92 -12.62
C LYS A 54 5.67 10.44 -13.27
N ASP A 55 6.42 9.56 -12.60
CA ASP A 55 7.71 9.06 -13.07
C ASP A 55 7.57 7.99 -14.18
N GLY A 56 6.40 7.34 -14.31
CA GLY A 56 6.12 6.32 -15.34
C GLY A 56 7.01 5.06 -15.30
N LYS A 57 7.95 4.96 -14.36
CA LYS A 57 8.93 3.85 -14.28
C LYS A 57 8.30 2.52 -13.90
N ARG A 58 7.17 2.54 -13.18
CA ARG A 58 6.43 1.37 -12.74
C ARG A 58 4.93 1.67 -12.76
N SER A 59 4.16 0.67 -13.16
CA SER A 59 2.70 0.70 -13.07
C SER A 59 2.26 0.24 -11.68
N TYR A 60 1.27 0.95 -11.13
CA TYR A 60 0.66 0.62 -9.85
C TYR A 60 -0.82 0.39 -10.02
N LYS A 61 -1.35 -0.60 -9.32
CA LYS A 61 -2.79 -0.84 -9.20
C LYS A 61 -3.29 -0.25 -7.89
N LEU A 62 -4.32 0.59 -7.99
CA LEU A 62 -5.02 1.17 -6.85
C LEU A 62 -6.02 0.17 -6.27
N TYR A 63 -5.94 -0.02 -4.95
CA TYR A 63 -6.87 -0.80 -4.15
C TYR A 63 -7.49 0.09 -3.08
N ASN A 64 -8.73 0.51 -3.28
CA ASN A 64 -9.47 1.30 -2.30
C ASN A 64 -10.17 0.36 -1.30
N MET A 65 -9.85 0.51 0.00
CA MET A 65 -10.36 -0.39 1.02
C MET A 65 -11.88 -0.27 1.24
N SER A 66 -12.48 0.88 0.95
CA SER A 66 -13.94 1.06 1.12
C SER A 66 -14.76 0.23 0.12
N ASN A 67 -14.26 0.07 -1.11
CA ASN A 67 -15.00 -0.52 -2.23
C ASN A 67 -14.57 -1.96 -2.55
N MET A 68 -13.60 -2.50 -1.82
CA MET A 68 -13.00 -3.79 -2.14
C MET A 68 -13.71 -4.96 -1.42
N PRO A 69 -14.00 -6.07 -2.12
CA PRO A 69 -14.54 -7.28 -1.50
C PRO A 69 -13.67 -7.79 -0.36
N VAL A 70 -14.28 -8.37 0.68
CA VAL A 70 -13.58 -8.93 1.84
C VAL A 70 -12.54 -9.98 1.42
N LEU A 71 -12.88 -10.82 0.44
CA LEU A 71 -11.97 -11.83 -0.08
C LEU A 71 -10.71 -11.21 -0.71
N GLU A 72 -10.85 -10.12 -1.46
CA GLU A 72 -9.70 -9.43 -2.07
C GLU A 72 -8.80 -8.79 -1.00
N LYS A 73 -9.40 -8.19 0.05
CA LYS A 73 -8.65 -7.71 1.21
C LYS A 73 -7.83 -8.82 1.87
N GLN A 74 -8.44 -9.98 2.09
CA GLN A 74 -7.76 -11.14 2.66
C GLN A 74 -6.61 -11.59 1.78
N VAL A 75 -6.80 -11.69 0.47
CA VAL A 75 -5.72 -12.07 -0.47
C VAL A 75 -4.54 -11.11 -0.39
N LEU A 76 -4.77 -9.79 -0.30
CA LEU A 76 -3.68 -8.81 -0.18
C LEU A 76 -2.96 -8.91 1.17
N LEU A 77 -3.70 -9.22 2.24
CA LEU A 77 -3.15 -9.39 3.59
C LEU A 77 -2.28 -10.64 3.69
N GLU A 78 -2.74 -11.77 3.16
CA GLU A 78 -1.97 -13.03 3.08
C GLU A 78 -0.72 -12.89 2.21
N LYS A 79 -0.79 -12.06 1.16
CA LYS A 79 0.39 -11.69 0.36
C LYS A 79 1.32 -10.68 1.05
N HIS A 80 1.00 -10.27 2.28
CA HIS A 80 1.69 -9.24 3.04
C HIS A 80 1.78 -7.86 2.34
N LEU A 81 0.92 -7.59 1.36
CA LEU A 81 0.91 -6.33 0.61
C LEU A 81 0.27 -5.20 1.40
N ILE A 82 -0.72 -5.49 2.24
CA ILE A 82 -1.37 -4.53 3.13
C ILE A 82 -1.26 -4.95 4.59
N SER A 83 -1.49 -4.02 5.51
CA SER A 83 -1.58 -4.32 6.94
C SER A 83 -3.00 -4.74 7.35
N PRO A 84 -3.15 -5.43 8.50
CA PRO A 84 -4.46 -5.73 9.07
C PRO A 84 -5.29 -4.50 9.39
N ASP A 85 -4.64 -3.40 9.77
CA ASP A 85 -5.32 -2.15 10.13
C ASP A 85 -5.84 -1.43 8.88
N LEU A 86 -5.04 -1.40 7.81
CA LEU A 86 -5.48 -0.85 6.53
C LEU A 86 -6.67 -1.63 5.96
N ALA A 87 -6.68 -2.97 6.05
CA ALA A 87 -7.78 -3.80 5.55
C ALA A 87 -9.14 -3.45 6.18
N LYS A 88 -9.13 -2.95 7.43
CA LYS A 88 -10.31 -2.51 8.19
C LYS A 88 -10.64 -1.03 7.99
N SER A 89 -9.74 -0.25 7.40
CA SER A 89 -9.91 1.18 7.21
C SER A 89 -11.00 1.49 6.18
N VAL A 90 -11.82 2.50 6.48
CA VAL A 90 -12.83 3.05 5.56
C VAL A 90 -12.22 4.10 4.62
N LYS A 91 -11.14 4.76 5.05
CA LYS A 91 -10.48 5.86 4.33
C LYS A 91 -9.15 5.44 3.69
N GLY A 92 -8.74 4.19 3.92
CA GLY A 92 -7.46 3.65 3.51
C GLY A 92 -7.45 3.16 2.07
N ALA A 93 -6.25 3.16 1.48
CA ALA A 93 -6.00 2.51 0.19
C ALA A 93 -4.57 2.00 0.10
N ALA A 94 -4.32 1.18 -0.91
CA ALA A 94 -2.98 0.73 -1.25
C ALA A 94 -2.72 0.89 -2.76
N LEU A 95 -1.54 1.37 -3.11
CA LEU A 95 -0.99 1.31 -4.46
C LEU A 95 0.04 0.19 -4.50
N VAL A 96 -0.23 -0.86 -5.27
CA VAL A 96 0.65 -2.02 -5.37
C VAL A 96 1.23 -2.10 -6.78
N SER A 97 2.55 -2.27 -6.89
CA SER A 97 3.19 -2.46 -8.19
C SER A 97 2.76 -3.78 -8.84
N GLU A 98 2.78 -3.86 -10.16
CA GLU A 98 2.36 -5.09 -10.89
C GLU A 98 3.17 -6.34 -10.52
N ASP A 99 4.46 -6.17 -10.19
CA ASP A 99 5.34 -7.23 -9.70
C ASP A 99 5.10 -7.59 -8.21
N GLY A 100 4.31 -6.79 -7.50
CA GLY A 100 4.00 -6.88 -6.08
C GLY A 100 5.22 -6.75 -5.15
N LEU A 101 6.29 -6.10 -5.62
CA LEU A 101 7.48 -5.79 -4.81
C LEU A 101 7.32 -4.51 -3.99
N ILE A 102 6.55 -3.55 -4.49
CA ILE A 102 6.27 -2.28 -3.84
C ILE A 102 4.80 -2.22 -3.49
N SER A 103 4.51 -1.90 -2.23
CA SER A 103 3.18 -1.55 -1.76
C SER A 103 3.26 -0.26 -0.98
N ILE A 104 2.52 0.74 -1.43
CA ILE A 104 2.41 2.06 -0.79
C ILE A 104 1.04 2.11 -0.14
N MET A 105 1.02 2.11 1.18
CA MET A 105 -0.22 2.20 1.95
C MET A 105 -0.53 3.66 2.25
N ILE A 106 -1.81 4.03 2.10
CA ILE A 106 -2.30 5.41 2.21
C ILE A 106 -3.39 5.46 3.27
N ASN A 107 -3.34 6.48 4.15
CA ASN A 107 -4.28 6.71 5.24
C ASN A 107 -4.43 5.49 6.17
N GLU A 108 -3.28 4.96 6.62
CA GLU A 108 -3.21 3.97 7.71
C GLU A 108 -3.10 4.72 9.06
N GLU A 109 -2.07 4.43 9.85
CA GLU A 109 -1.67 5.21 11.03
C GLU A 109 -1.02 6.53 10.60
N ASP A 110 -0.17 6.46 9.57
CA ASP A 110 0.43 7.59 8.88
C ASP A 110 -0.22 7.80 7.50
N HIS A 111 0.00 8.97 6.92
CA HIS A 111 -0.49 9.27 5.57
C HIS A 111 0.07 8.30 4.51
N ILE A 112 1.35 7.94 4.62
CA ILE A 112 2.07 7.10 3.67
C ILE A 112 2.93 6.10 4.42
N ARG A 113 2.91 4.83 4.01
CA ARG A 113 3.79 3.78 4.54
C ARG A 113 4.29 2.81 3.48
#